data_AF-A0A1F9BH21-F1
#
_entry.id   AF-A0A1F9BH21-F1
#
_cell.length_a   1.000
_cell.length_b   1.000
_cell.length_c   1.000
_cell.angle_alpha   90.00
_cell.angle_beta   90.00
_cell.angle_gamma   90.00
#
_symmetry.space_group_name_H-M   'P 1'
#
loop_
_entity.id
_entity.type
_entity.pdbx_description
1 polymer ?
#
loop_
_entity_poly.entity_id
_entity_poly.type
_entity_poly.pdbx_seq_one_letter_code
_entity_poly.pdbx_strand_id
1 'polypeptide(L)' 'MKISCPYCGNDTDFYEVAEGVTITTFYVQNEDGSFSAVSDDSEIQGDVRLFCGECHKELKEYHSHFVDMLF' A
#
# COMPACT_ATOMS: atom_id res chain seq x y z
N MET A 1 16.74 -10.34 6.62
CA MET A 1 17.35 -8.99 6.47
C MET A 1 16.37 -8.00 7.07
N LYS A 2 16.81 -7.00 7.85
CA LYS A 2 15.93 -5.99 8.47
C LYS A 2 16.15 -4.65 7.76
N ILE A 3 15.07 -3.93 7.46
CA ILE A 3 15.15 -2.56 6.95
C ILE A 3 15.32 -1.60 8.14
N SER A 4 16.30 -0.71 8.07
CA SER A 4 16.45 0.42 9.00
C SER A 4 16.56 1.69 8.19
N CYS A 5 15.86 2.73 8.62
CA CYS A 5 15.83 4.02 7.95
C CYS A 5 17.23 4.65 8.00
N PRO A 6 17.87 4.94 6.86
CA PRO A 6 19.22 5.50 6.84
C PRO A 6 19.27 6.97 7.30
N TYR A 7 18.10 7.61 7.47
CA TYR A 7 18.00 9.02 7.82
C TYR A 7 17.79 9.28 9.31
N CYS A 8 17.06 8.41 10.01
CA CYS A 8 16.76 8.60 11.44
C CYS A 8 17.00 7.34 12.30
N GLY A 9 17.38 6.22 11.70
CA GLY A 9 17.63 4.95 12.39
C GLY A 9 16.38 4.15 12.75
N ASN A 10 15.17 4.67 12.52
CA ASN A 10 13.93 3.94 12.74
C ASN A 10 13.93 2.59 12.01
N ASP A 11 13.54 1.54 12.71
CA ASP A 11 13.55 0.18 12.19
C ASP A 11 12.28 -0.62 12.55
N THR A 12 11.23 0.10 12.98
CA THR A 12 9.93 -0.44 13.40
C THR A 12 8.78 0.03 12.50
N ASP A 13 8.72 1.33 12.22
CA ASP A 13 7.52 1.93 11.62
C ASP A 13 7.75 2.36 10.16
N PHE A 14 6.93 1.87 9.24
CA PHE A 14 7.01 2.15 7.80
C PHE A 14 5.62 2.21 7.19
N TYR A 15 5.46 2.96 6.10
CA TYR A 15 4.21 3.02 5.34
C TYR A 15 4.48 3.17 3.84
N GLU A 16 3.52 2.70 3.04
CA GLU A 16 3.55 2.87 1.59
C GLU A 16 2.55 3.93 1.14
N VAL A 17 2.92 4.64 0.08
CA VAL A 17 2.02 5.53 -0.65
C VAL A 17 1.97 5.05 -2.09
N ALA A 18 0.81 4.56 -2.51
CA ALA A 18 0.52 4.27 -3.90
C ALA A 18 -0.17 5.48 -4.54
N GLU A 19 0.44 6.05 -5.58
CA GLU A 19 -0.18 7.10 -6.39
C GLU A 19 -0.85 6.48 -7.64
N GLY A 20 -1.94 7.08 -8.11
CA GLY A 20 -2.61 6.61 -9.34
C GLY A 20 -3.28 5.24 -9.22
N VAL A 21 -3.78 4.88 -8.03
CA VAL A 21 -4.53 3.63 -7.83
C VAL A 21 -5.94 3.76 -8.39
N THR A 22 -6.37 2.79 -9.20
CA THR A 22 -7.77 2.63 -9.59
C THR A 22 -8.37 1.47 -8.78
N ILE A 23 -9.41 1.76 -8.01
CA ILE A 23 -10.18 0.75 -7.27
C ILE A 23 -11.53 0.59 -7.95
N THR A 24 -11.82 -0.62 -8.43
CA THR A 24 -13.10 -0.98 -9.03
C THR A 24 -13.81 -1.97 -8.12
N THR A 25 -14.92 -1.54 -7.51
CA THR A 25 -15.75 -2.41 -6.68
C THR A 25 -17.07 -2.69 -7.37
N PHE A 26 -17.40 -3.96 -7.53
CA PHE A 26 -18.66 -4.39 -8.12
C PHE A 26 -19.69 -4.62 -7.02
N TYR A 27 -20.87 -4.04 -7.18
CA TYR A 27 -21.98 -4.19 -6.25
C TYR A 27 -23.20 -4.82 -6.92
N VAL A 28 -23.94 -5.62 -6.16
CA VAL A 28 -25.30 -6.06 -6.49
C VAL A 28 -26.27 -5.39 -5.52
N GLN A 29 -27.36 -4.86 -6.07
CA GLN A 29 -28.45 -4.31 -5.28
C GLN A 29 -29.37 -5.45 -4.82
N ASN A 30 -29.63 -5.51 -3.52
CA ASN A 30 -30.51 -6.48 -2.87
C ASN A 30 -31.99 -6.06 -3.01
N GLU A 31 -32.92 -6.98 -2.75
CA GLU A 31 -34.37 -6.71 -2.83
C GLU A 31 -34.86 -5.64 -1.86
N ASP A 32 -34.20 -5.49 -0.71
CA ASP A 32 -34.47 -4.45 0.27
C ASP A 32 -33.87 -3.07 -0.11
N GLY A 33 -33.21 -2.99 -1.26
CA GLY A 33 -32.58 -1.79 -1.79
C GLY A 33 -31.16 -1.53 -1.27
N SER A 34 -30.63 -2.36 -0.37
CA SER A 34 -29.24 -2.30 0.08
C SER A 34 -28.28 -2.84 -0.99
N PHE A 35 -26.96 -2.69 -0.79
CA PHE A 35 -25.94 -3.15 -1.74
C PHE A 35 -24.97 -4.13 -1.09
N SER A 36 -24.65 -5.20 -1.81
CA SER A 36 -23.64 -6.19 -1.44
C SER A 36 -22.46 -6.07 -2.40
N ALA A 37 -21.24 -5.94 -1.88
CA ALA A 37 -20.03 -6.04 -2.69
C ALA A 37 -19.86 -7.49 -3.15
N VAL A 38 -19.60 -7.69 -4.44
CA VAL A 38 -19.49 -9.03 -5.05
C VAL A 38 -18.05 -9.36 -5.42
N SER A 39 -17.27 -8.33 -5.75
CA SER A 39 -15.83 -8.43 -5.99
C SER A 39 -15.18 -7.06 -5.94
N ASP A 40 -13.89 -7.06 -5.66
CA ASP A 40 -13.01 -5.90 -5.66
C ASP A 40 -11.82 -6.22 -6.57
N ASP A 41 -11.64 -5.42 -7.62
CA ASP A 41 -10.44 -5.40 -8.44
C ASP A 41 -9.70 -4.10 -8.15
N SER A 42 -8.48 -4.20 -7.64
CA SER A 42 -7.59 -3.07 -7.42
C SER A 42 -6.43 -3.14 -8.40
N GLU A 43 -6.35 -2.16 -9.30
CA GLU A 43 -5.24 -2.02 -10.23
C GLU A 43 -4.39 -0.83 -9.81
N ILE A 44 -3.13 -1.10 -9.51
CA ILE A 44 -2.14 -0.05 -9.23
C ILE A 44 -1.51 0.33 -10.57
N GLN A 45 -1.89 1.49 -11.12
CA GLN A 45 -1.34 2.01 -12.38
C GLN A 45 -0.16 2.98 -12.18
N GLY A 46 0.20 3.29 -10.93
CA GLY A 46 1.32 4.19 -10.59
C GLY A 46 2.37 3.56 -9.68
N ASP A 47 3.33 4.38 -9.24
CA ASP A 47 4.43 3.92 -8.39
C ASP A 47 3.96 3.75 -6.93
N VAL A 48 4.21 2.57 -6.36
CA VAL A 48 4.19 2.38 -4.91
C VAL A 48 5.53 2.87 -4.36
N ARG A 49 5.47 3.69 -3.31
CA ARG A 49 6.65 4.30 -2.70
C ARG A 49 6.66 4.01 -1.20
N LEU A 50 7.79 3.53 -0.70
CA LEU A 50 7.99 3.23 0.72
C LEU A 50 8.53 4.46 1.46
N PHE A 51 8.01 4.72 2.65
CA PHE A 51 8.43 5.82 3.52
C PHE A 51 8.70 5.33 4.94
N CYS A 52 9.62 6.03 5.63
CA CYS A 52 9.83 5.85 7.06
C CYS A 52 8.67 6.45 7.87
N GLY A 53 8.13 5.70 8.84
CA GLY A 53 7.05 6.14 9.72
C GLY A 53 7.44 7.29 10.65
N GLU A 54 8.71 7.40 11.02
CA GLU A 54 9.19 8.41 11.98
C GLU A 54 9.62 9.71 11.30
N CYS A 55 10.45 9.64 10.26
CA CYS A 55 10.99 10.86 9.61
C CYS A 55 10.37 11.18 8.25
N HIS A 56 9.42 10.35 7.79
CA HIS A 56 8.65 10.52 6.54
C HIS A 56 9.50 10.70 5.27
N LYS A 57 10.77 10.29 5.29
CA LYS A 57 11.62 10.28 4.10
C LYS A 57 11.34 9.04 3.27
N GLU A 58 11.35 9.22 1.96
CA GLU A 58 11.19 8.16 0.99
C GLU A 58 12.41 7.22 1.00
N LEU A 59 12.13 5.91 0.95
CA LEU A 59 13.08 4.81 1.04
C LEU A 59 13.17 4.06 -0.29
N LYS A 60 13.48 4.78 -1.39
CA LYS A 60 13.48 4.24 -2.76
C LYS A 60 14.29 2.95 -2.94
N GLU A 61 15.46 2.86 -2.28
CA GLU A 61 16.38 1.73 -2.41
C GLU A 61 15.86 0.43 -1.79
N TYR A 62 14.90 0.53 -0.87
CA TYR A 62 14.36 -0.62 -0.15
C TYR A 62 13.06 -1.15 -0.74
N HIS A 63 12.48 -0.47 -1.75
CA HIS A 63 11.14 -0.80 -2.25
C HIS A 63 11.05 -2.24 -2.80
N SER A 64 11.98 -2.66 -3.65
CA SER A 64 11.98 -4.03 -4.20
C SER A 64 12.13 -5.10 -3.12
N HIS A 65 13.03 -4.88 -2.16
CA HIS A 65 13.25 -5.81 -1.06
C HIS A 65 12.09 -5.84 -0.07
N PHE A 66 11.39 -4.72 0.12
CA PHE A 66 10.22 -4.62 0.96
C PHE A 66 9.05 -5.44 0.40
N VAL A 67 8.80 -5.36 -0.91
CA VAL A 67 7.73 -6.14 -1.57
C VAL A 67 7.95 -7.64 -1.41
N ASP A 68 9.20 -8.11 -1.51
CA ASP A 68 9.57 -9.52 -1.29
C ASP A 68 9.38 -10.01 0.17
N MET A 69 9.09 -9.11 1.12
CA MET A 69 8.91 -9.41 2.54
C MET A 69 7.43 -9.40 3.00
N LEU A 70 6.47 -9.17 2.10
CA LEU A 70 5.03 -9.21 2.38
C LEU A 70 4.51 -10.66 2.30
N PHE A 71 3.70 -11.08 3.28
CA PHE A 71 3.10 -12.43 3.40
C PHE A 71 1.60 -12.38 3.67
#